data_AF-A0A0D2B0U3-F1
#
_entry.id   AF-A0A0D2B0U3-F1
#
_cell.length_a   1.000
_cell.length_b   1.000
_cell.length_c   1.000
_cell.angle_alpha   90.00
_cell.angle_beta   90.00
_cell.angle_gamma   90.00
#
_symmetry.space_group_name_H-M   'P 1'
#
loop_
_entity.id
_entity.type
_entity.pdbx_description
1 polymer ?
#
loop_
_entity_poly.entity_id
_entity_poly.type
_entity_poly.pdbx_seq_one_letter_code
_entity_poly.pdbx_strand_id
1 'polypeptide(L)'
;MFRRRPLLGAAVVYGASRAGARRGMQAEAERQQAMEYEFQRRQAAQDAQRREDEQRRAEEDKRREKELQNEKERMRLEVELEEREKARAKAEQQYPQQQPQQQGGGGPPTYAGVDVLFCSTCGTQCKVGDKFCNGCGTKLPPIKQM
;
A
#
# COMPACT_ATOMS: atom_id res chain seq x y z
N MET A 1 -78.72 -78.44 -45.46
CA MET A 1 -77.68 -77.61 -46.11
C MET A 1 -77.48 -76.33 -45.30
N PHE A 2 -76.49 -76.26 -44.41
CA PHE A 2 -76.21 -75.06 -43.61
C PHE A 2 -74.95 -74.36 -44.15
N ARG A 3 -75.15 -73.23 -44.86
CA ARG A 3 -74.05 -72.37 -45.31
C ARG A 3 -73.58 -71.51 -44.14
N ARG A 4 -72.47 -71.88 -43.52
CA ARG A 4 -71.77 -71.03 -42.54
C ARG A 4 -70.98 -69.95 -43.29
N ARG A 5 -71.36 -68.68 -43.14
CA ARG A 5 -70.57 -67.53 -43.59
C ARG A 5 -69.58 -67.12 -42.47
N PRO A 6 -68.30 -66.87 -42.77
CA PRO A 6 -67.35 -66.43 -41.76
C PRO A 6 -67.54 -64.93 -41.46
N LEU A 7 -67.75 -64.60 -40.19
CA LEU A 7 -67.77 -63.23 -39.66
C LEU A 7 -66.33 -62.71 -39.43
N LEU A 8 -65.49 -62.73 -40.45
CA LEU A 8 -64.08 -62.30 -40.36
C LEU A 8 -63.85 -60.91 -40.99
N GLY A 9 -64.70 -59.93 -40.67
CA GLY A 9 -64.63 -58.58 -41.27
C GLY A 9 -64.47 -57.41 -40.30
N ALA A 10 -64.77 -57.56 -39.00
CA ALA A 10 -64.94 -56.39 -38.12
C ALA A 10 -63.70 -55.99 -37.31
N ALA A 11 -62.71 -56.87 -37.14
CA ALA A 11 -61.59 -56.64 -36.22
C ALA A 11 -60.52 -55.66 -36.76
N VAL A 12 -60.38 -55.52 -38.09
CA VAL A 12 -59.31 -54.69 -38.70
C VAL A 12 -59.62 -53.19 -38.62
N VAL A 13 -60.91 -52.81 -38.63
CA VAL A 13 -61.33 -51.40 -38.60
C VAL A 13 -61.04 -50.73 -37.25
N TYR A 14 -61.06 -51.48 -36.14
CA TYR A 14 -60.75 -50.93 -34.81
C TYR A 14 -59.24 -50.70 -34.57
N GLY A 15 -58.37 -51.45 -35.26
CA GLY A 15 -56.92 -51.33 -35.14
C GLY A 15 -56.35 -50.10 -35.85
N ALA A 16 -56.87 -49.76 -37.02
CA ALA A 16 -56.42 -48.61 -37.80
C ALA A 16 -56.73 -47.27 -37.10
N SER A 17 -57.91 -47.13 -36.49
CA SER A 17 -58.32 -45.92 -35.76
C SER A 17 -57.48 -45.65 -34.50
N ARG A 18 -57.05 -46.70 -33.78
CA ARG A 18 -56.17 -46.56 -32.60
C ARG A 18 -54.72 -46.25 -32.98
N ALA A 19 -54.22 -46.77 -34.11
CA ALA A 19 -52.86 -46.52 -34.58
C ALA A 19 -52.66 -45.08 -35.13
N GLY A 20 -53.70 -44.47 -35.70
CA GLY A 20 -53.70 -43.05 -36.09
C GLY A 20 -53.77 -42.12 -34.87
N ALA A 21 -54.69 -42.39 -33.94
CA ALA A 21 -54.87 -41.59 -32.72
C ALA A 21 -53.62 -41.57 -31.81
N ARG A 22 -52.90 -42.71 -31.71
CA ARG A 22 -51.63 -42.77 -30.96
C ARG A 22 -50.52 -41.95 -31.59
N ARG A 23 -50.42 -41.91 -32.92
CA ARG A 23 -49.43 -41.08 -33.62
C ARG A 23 -49.72 -39.58 -33.49
N GLY A 24 -51.00 -39.19 -33.50
CA GLY A 24 -51.41 -37.82 -33.22
C GLY A 24 -51.02 -37.38 -31.79
N MET A 25 -51.39 -38.18 -30.78
CA MET A 25 -51.03 -37.89 -29.38
C MET A 25 -49.52 -37.89 -29.14
N GLN A 26 -48.77 -38.77 -29.80
CA GLN A 26 -47.31 -38.82 -29.67
C GLN A 26 -46.64 -37.58 -30.27
N ALA A 27 -47.10 -37.13 -31.45
CA ALA A 27 -46.60 -35.90 -32.06
C ALA A 27 -46.95 -34.64 -31.23
N GLU A 28 -48.13 -34.60 -30.60
CA GLU A 28 -48.51 -33.52 -29.68
C GLU A 28 -47.68 -33.54 -28.40
N ALA A 29 -47.41 -34.72 -27.83
CA ALA A 29 -46.53 -34.87 -26.67
C ALA A 29 -45.09 -34.45 -26.97
N GLU A 30 -44.55 -34.80 -28.14
CA GLU A 30 -43.23 -34.35 -28.58
C GLU A 30 -43.16 -32.82 -28.74
N ARG A 31 -44.22 -32.20 -29.28
CA ARG A 31 -44.31 -30.73 -29.37
C ARG A 31 -44.39 -30.07 -28.00
N GLN A 32 -45.13 -30.65 -27.06
CA GLN A 32 -45.20 -30.16 -25.68
C GLN A 32 -43.83 -30.26 -25.00
N GLN A 33 -43.14 -31.39 -25.13
CA GLN A 33 -41.80 -31.59 -24.59
C GLN A 33 -40.78 -30.62 -25.20
N ALA A 34 -40.84 -30.36 -26.51
CA ALA A 34 -39.97 -29.39 -27.17
C ALA A 34 -40.17 -27.97 -26.60
N MET A 35 -41.42 -27.55 -26.43
CA MET A 35 -41.76 -26.25 -25.82
C MET A 35 -41.28 -26.14 -24.37
N GLU A 36 -41.49 -27.18 -23.56
CA GLU A 36 -41.01 -27.22 -22.17
C GLU A 36 -39.48 -27.15 -22.08
N TYR A 37 -38.79 -27.86 -22.99
CA TYR A 37 -37.34 -27.84 -23.06
C TYR A 37 -36.78 -26.46 -23.45
N GLU A 38 -37.38 -25.79 -24.43
CA GLU A 38 -36.99 -24.42 -24.80
C GLU A 38 -37.22 -23.43 -23.66
N PHE A 39 -38.36 -23.54 -22.97
CA PHE A 39 -38.67 -22.73 -21.81
C PHE A 39 -37.64 -22.94 -20.68
N GLN A 40 -37.32 -24.19 -20.38
CA GLN A 40 -36.32 -24.55 -19.38
C GLN A 40 -34.92 -24.02 -19.77
N ARG A 41 -34.52 -24.12 -21.04
CA ARG A 41 -33.28 -23.52 -21.54
C ARG A 41 -33.27 -22.01 -21.39
N ARG A 42 -34.38 -21.33 -21.70
CA ARG A 42 -34.50 -19.88 -21.58
C ARG A 42 -34.41 -19.42 -20.13
N GLN A 43 -35.05 -20.14 -19.21
CA GLN A 43 -34.92 -19.88 -17.77
C GLN A 43 -33.49 -20.09 -17.30
N ALA A 44 -32.85 -21.22 -17.65
CA ALA A 44 -31.46 -21.48 -17.28
C ALA A 44 -30.49 -20.42 -17.82
N ALA A 45 -30.71 -19.94 -19.04
CA ALA A 45 -29.92 -18.86 -19.62
C ALA A 45 -30.12 -17.52 -18.89
N GLN A 46 -31.36 -17.16 -18.53
CA GLN A 46 -31.63 -15.97 -17.73
C GLN A 46 -31.02 -16.06 -16.33
N ASP A 47 -31.06 -17.24 -15.71
CA ASP A 47 -30.49 -17.46 -14.39
C ASP A 47 -28.96 -17.38 -14.43
N ALA A 48 -28.34 -17.93 -15.48
CA ALA A 48 -26.91 -17.79 -15.73
C ALA A 48 -26.52 -16.32 -15.90
N GLN A 49 -27.25 -15.55 -16.74
CA GLN A 49 -26.99 -14.11 -16.90
C GLN A 49 -27.14 -13.34 -15.59
N ARG A 50 -28.16 -13.63 -14.77
CA ARG A 50 -28.30 -12.96 -13.46
C ARG A 50 -27.12 -13.24 -12.54
N ARG A 51 -26.62 -14.48 -12.52
CA ARG A 51 -25.42 -14.85 -11.73
C ARG A 51 -24.16 -14.16 -12.25
N GLU A 52 -23.97 -14.07 -13.55
CA GLU A 52 -22.84 -13.38 -14.16
C GLU A 52 -22.86 -11.88 -13.85
N ASP A 53 -24.03 -11.23 -13.96
CA ASP A 53 -24.19 -9.82 -13.61
C ASP A 53 -23.97 -9.55 -12.12
N GLU A 54 -24.44 -10.43 -11.24
CA GLU A 54 -24.18 -10.35 -9.80
C GLU A 54 -22.69 -10.52 -9.49
N GLN A 55 -22.01 -11.48 -10.14
CA GLN A 55 -20.56 -11.66 -10.00
C GLN A 55 -19.80 -10.44 -10.48
N ARG A 56 -20.17 -9.85 -11.62
CA ARG A 56 -19.54 -8.64 -12.14
C ARG A 56 -19.69 -7.47 -11.18
N ARG A 57 -20.89 -7.25 -10.62
CA ARG A 57 -21.12 -6.19 -9.62
C ARG A 57 -20.29 -6.44 -8.36
N ALA A 58 -20.26 -7.68 -7.87
CA ALA A 58 -19.47 -8.04 -6.69
C ALA A 58 -17.95 -7.88 -6.92
N GLU A 59 -17.46 -8.15 -8.13
CA GLU A 59 -16.06 -7.92 -8.49
C GLU A 59 -15.72 -6.43 -8.57
N GLU A 60 -16.60 -5.62 -9.16
CA GLU A 60 -16.47 -4.17 -9.21
C GLU A 60 -16.46 -3.55 -7.81
N ASP A 61 -17.35 -3.99 -6.92
CA ASP A 61 -17.39 -3.55 -5.52
C ASP A 61 -16.10 -3.92 -4.79
N LYS A 62 -15.60 -5.16 -4.95
CA LYS A 62 -14.30 -5.57 -4.41
C LYS A 62 -13.15 -4.73 -4.94
N ARG A 63 -13.17 -4.39 -6.23
CA ARG A 63 -12.15 -3.54 -6.86
C ARG A 63 -12.16 -2.14 -6.24
N ARG A 64 -13.35 -1.55 -6.07
CA ARG A 64 -13.53 -0.23 -5.44
C ARG A 64 -13.11 -0.24 -3.97
N GLU A 65 -13.45 -1.28 -3.22
CA GLU A 65 -13.05 -1.43 -1.82
C GLU A 65 -11.52 -1.53 -1.69
N LYS A 66 -10.87 -2.30 -2.57
CA LYS A 66 -9.41 -2.40 -2.62
C LYS A 66 -8.74 -1.06 -2.96
N GLU A 67 -9.30 -0.28 -3.89
CA GLU A 67 -8.82 1.07 -4.20
C GLU A 67 -8.92 1.99 -2.97
N LEU A 68 -10.07 2.00 -2.29
CA LEU A 68 -10.26 2.75 -1.04
C LEU A 68 -9.30 2.30 0.06
N GLN A 69 -9.02 1.00 0.16
CA GLN A 69 -8.09 0.47 1.15
C GLN A 69 -6.64 0.90 0.87
N ASN A 70 -6.22 0.85 -0.39
CA ASN A 70 -4.91 1.35 -0.80
C ASN A 70 -4.80 2.87 -0.55
N GLU A 71 -5.86 3.64 -0.83
CA GLU A 71 -5.89 5.07 -0.55
C GLU A 71 -5.78 5.37 0.95
N LYS A 72 -6.53 4.64 1.78
CA LYS A 72 -6.42 4.73 3.25
C LYS A 72 -5.03 4.37 3.75
N GLU A 73 -4.40 3.36 3.18
CA GLU A 73 -3.03 2.97 3.54
C GLU A 73 -2.03 4.08 3.17
N ARG A 74 -2.17 4.67 1.98
CA ARG A 74 -1.35 5.82 1.56
C ARG A 74 -1.52 7.01 2.50
N MET A 75 -2.75 7.36 2.85
CA MET A 75 -3.04 8.44 3.79
C MET A 75 -2.45 8.16 5.18
N ARG A 76 -2.54 6.90 5.65
CA ARG A 76 -1.96 6.49 6.94
C ARG A 76 -0.44 6.67 6.95
N LEU A 77 0.25 6.26 5.89
CA LEU A 77 1.70 6.43 5.76
C LEU A 77 2.10 7.90 5.70
N GLU A 78 1.33 8.74 5.01
CA GLU A 78 1.57 10.18 4.92
C GLU A 78 1.45 10.86 6.29
N VAL A 79 0.39 10.54 7.05
CA VAL A 79 0.21 11.03 8.43
C VAL A 79 1.37 10.58 9.33
N GLU A 80 1.79 9.31 9.24
CA GLU A 80 2.92 8.80 10.03
C GLU A 80 4.24 9.51 9.73
N LEU A 81 4.51 9.81 8.45
CA LEU A 81 5.67 10.60 8.04
C LEU A 81 5.60 12.04 8.56
N GLU A 82 4.44 12.69 8.43
CA GLU A 82 4.23 14.05 8.93
C GLU A 82 4.40 14.13 10.46
N GLU A 83 3.88 13.15 11.20
CA GLU A 83 4.08 13.05 12.64
C GLU A 83 5.56 12.85 12.99
N ARG A 84 6.29 12.04 12.23
CA ARG A 84 7.73 11.84 12.43
C ARG A 84 8.53 13.11 12.14
N GLU A 85 8.16 13.86 11.11
CA GLU A 85 8.79 15.15 10.80
C GLU A 85 8.49 16.19 11.87
N LYS A 86 7.24 16.30 12.34
CA LYS A 86 6.86 17.16 13.46
C LYS A 86 7.63 16.79 14.73
N ALA A 87 7.79 15.50 15.02
CA ALA A 87 8.58 15.04 16.16
C ALA A 87 10.06 15.42 16.04
N ARG A 88 10.64 15.32 14.84
CA ARG A 88 12.02 15.80 14.56
C ARG A 88 12.14 17.31 14.74
N ALA A 89 11.24 18.09 14.14
CA ALA A 89 11.23 19.55 14.26
C ALA A 89 11.06 20.00 15.72
N LYS A 90 10.20 19.31 16.49
CA LYS A 90 10.02 19.55 17.93
C LYS A 90 11.29 19.20 18.73
N ALA A 91 11.93 18.08 18.43
CA ALA A 91 13.20 17.70 19.07
C ALA A 91 14.32 18.71 18.78
N GLU A 92 14.37 19.25 17.55
CA GLU A 92 15.35 20.24 17.12
C GLU A 92 15.10 21.62 17.76
N GLN A 93 13.85 22.05 17.93
CA GLN A 93 13.52 23.28 18.68
C GLN A 93 13.83 23.18 20.19
N GLN A 94 13.73 21.99 20.79
CA GLN A 94 13.92 21.81 22.23
C GLN A 94 15.39 21.70 22.67
N TYR A 95 16.34 21.55 21.73
CA TYR A 95 17.78 21.65 21.99
C TYR A 95 18.38 22.87 21.28
N PRO A 96 18.37 24.07 21.89
CA PRO A 96 19.24 25.14 21.42
C PRO A 96 20.69 24.67 21.52
N GLN A 97 21.43 24.82 20.42
CA GLN A 97 22.84 24.47 20.27
C GLN A 97 23.67 24.81 21.52
N GLN A 98 24.03 23.79 22.31
CA GLN A 98 25.35 23.77 22.89
C GLN A 98 26.26 23.25 21.80
N GLN A 99 26.88 24.19 21.08
CA GLN A 99 28.01 23.88 20.21
C GLN A 99 28.95 22.95 20.98
N PRO A 100 29.52 21.90 20.36
CA PRO A 100 30.65 21.21 20.95
C PRO A 100 31.77 22.24 21.10
N GLN A 101 31.89 22.83 22.30
CA GLN A 101 33.06 23.57 22.72
C GLN A 101 34.20 22.58 22.60
N GLN A 102 35.00 22.74 21.54
CA GLN A 102 36.30 22.12 21.45
C GLN A 102 37.10 22.64 22.64
N GLN A 103 37.11 21.85 23.69
CA GLN A 103 38.04 21.95 24.80
C GLN A 103 39.41 21.56 24.23
N GLY A 104 40.08 22.54 23.64
CA GLY A 104 41.48 22.51 23.24
C GLY A 104 42.24 23.46 24.15
N GLY A 105 43.20 22.91 24.90
CA GLY A 105 43.75 23.50 26.11
C GLY A 105 44.56 24.80 25.95
N GLY A 106 44.57 25.58 27.02
CA GLY A 106 45.81 26.13 27.59
C GLY A 106 46.59 27.15 26.76
N GLY A 107 45.94 28.04 26.02
CA GLY A 107 46.60 29.21 25.45
C GLY A 107 46.93 30.24 26.55
N PRO A 108 48.19 30.71 26.71
CA PRO A 108 48.53 31.75 27.67
C PRO A 108 47.87 33.09 27.30
N PRO A 109 47.62 33.98 28.27
CA PRO A 109 46.89 35.23 28.03
C PRO A 109 47.60 36.07 26.95
N THR A 110 46.90 36.31 25.84
CA THR A 110 47.34 37.23 24.78
C THR A 110 47.17 38.66 25.30
N TYR A 111 48.27 39.30 25.67
CA TYR A 111 48.27 40.71 26.06
C TYR A 111 48.18 41.57 24.78
N ALA A 112 47.01 42.16 24.51
CA ALA A 112 46.79 43.02 23.34
C ALA A 112 47.32 44.45 23.59
N GLY A 113 48.64 44.62 23.59
CA GLY A 113 49.29 45.93 23.66
C GLY A 113 50.64 45.89 22.96
N VAL A 114 51.13 47.06 22.51
CA VAL A 114 52.40 47.26 21.77
C VAL A 114 53.69 46.86 22.53
N ASP A 115 53.53 46.20 23.67
CA ASP A 115 54.54 45.92 24.69
C ASP A 115 54.50 44.43 25.08
N VAL A 116 54.64 43.54 24.10
CA VAL A 116 54.74 42.07 24.29
C VAL A 116 56.09 41.56 23.81
N LEU A 117 56.71 40.69 24.61
CA LEU A 117 57.89 39.92 24.22
C LEU A 117 57.62 38.42 24.26
N PHE A 118 58.38 37.66 23.49
CA PHE A 118 58.27 36.21 23.45
C PHE A 118 59.42 35.58 24.22
N CYS A 119 59.10 34.57 25.03
CA CYS A 119 60.12 33.80 25.74
C CYS A 119 60.96 33.00 24.74
N SER A 120 62.28 33.14 24.80
CA SER A 120 63.22 32.39 23.96
C SER A 120 63.26 30.89 24.26
N THR A 121 62.79 30.47 25.44
CA THR A 121 62.84 29.06 25.87
C THR A 121 61.55 28.31 25.56
N CYS A 122 60.38 28.92 25.76
CA CYS A 122 59.09 28.22 25.61
C CYS A 122 58.13 28.89 24.62
N GLY A 123 58.50 30.02 24.01
CA GLY A 123 57.66 30.73 23.04
C GLY A 123 56.44 31.45 23.63
N THR A 124 56.23 31.39 24.95
CA THR A 124 55.10 32.05 25.60
C THR A 124 55.19 33.58 25.50
N GLN A 125 54.07 34.24 25.17
CA GLN A 125 53.93 35.69 25.22
C GLN A 125 54.01 36.18 26.67
N CYS A 126 54.90 37.13 26.92
CA CYS A 126 55.14 37.76 28.21
C CYS A 126 55.04 39.29 28.04
N LYS A 127 54.70 40.01 29.11
CA LYS A 127 54.55 41.46 29.04
C LYS A 127 55.91 42.14 29.17
N VAL A 128 56.12 43.24 28.43
CA VAL A 128 57.30 44.10 28.59
C VAL A 128 57.28 44.68 30.01
N GLY A 129 58.24 44.25 30.82
CA GLY A 129 58.39 44.59 32.25
C GLY A 129 58.56 43.36 33.14
N ASP A 130 58.14 42.18 32.68
CA ASP A 130 58.26 40.94 33.43
C ASP A 130 59.72 40.48 33.53
N LYS A 131 60.17 40.14 34.74
CA LYS A 131 61.53 39.60 34.97
C LYS A 131 61.63 38.12 34.60
N PHE A 132 60.51 37.40 34.61
CA PHE A 132 60.42 35.96 34.38
C PHE A 132 59.24 35.61 33.49
N CYS A 133 59.38 34.54 32.71
CA CYS A 133 58.35 34.04 31.82
C CYS A 133 57.19 33.43 32.61
N ASN A 134 55.95 33.83 32.32
CA ASN A 134 54.75 33.28 32.95
C ASN A 134 54.47 31.81 32.54
N GLY A 135 55.05 31.34 31.44
CA GLY A 135 54.88 29.97 30.95
C GLY A 135 55.89 28.97 31.53
N CYS A 136 57.18 29.33 31.56
CA CYS A 136 58.25 28.39 31.96
C CYS A 136 59.12 28.87 33.14
N GLY A 137 58.87 30.07 33.68
CA GLY A 137 59.66 30.64 34.78
C GLY A 137 61.07 31.12 34.40
N THR A 138 61.50 30.97 33.14
CA THR A 138 62.83 31.41 32.70
C THR A 138 62.96 32.93 32.76
N LYS A 139 64.12 33.43 33.19
CA LYS A 139 64.42 34.86 33.26
C LYS A 139 64.37 35.50 31.87
N LEU A 140 63.57 36.56 31.74
CA LEU A 140 63.41 37.30 30.48
C LEU A 140 64.54 38.34 30.33
N PRO A 141 64.93 38.69 29.09
CA PRO A 141 65.98 39.68 28.86
C PRO A 141 65.53 41.07 29.34
N PRO A 142 66.45 41.89 29.91
CA PRO A 142 66.11 43.23 30.35
C PRO A 142 65.76 44.11 29.15
N ILE A 143 64.58 44.74 29.18
CA ILE A 143 64.18 45.69 28.15
C ILE A 143 65.04 46.95 28.32
N LYS A 144 65.93 47.22 27.37
CA LYS A 144 66.56 48.53 27.20
C LYS A 144 65.48 49.48 26.67
N GLN A 145 64.87 50.25 27.58
CA GLN A 145 64.13 51.45 27.21
C GLN A 145 65.14 52.37 26.49
N MET A 146 64.91 52.70 25.23
CA MET A 146 65.69 53.69 24.46
C MET A 146 64.87 54.96 24.30
#